data_AF-A0A9R0V0H5-F1
#
_entry.id   AF-A0A9R0V0H5-F1
#
_cell.length_a   1.000
_cell.length_b   1.000
_cell.length_c   1.000
_cell.angle_alpha   90.00
_cell.angle_beta   90.00
_cell.angle_gamma   90.00
#
_symmetry.space_group_name_H-M   'P 1'
#
loop_
_entity.id
_entity.type
_entity.pdbx_description
1 polymer ?
#
loop_
_entity_poly.entity_id
_entity_poly.type
_entity_poly.pdbx_seq_one_letter_code
_entity_poly.pdbx_strand_id
1 'polypeptide(L)'
;MAIVGAMSEVATLKQALLEADKRSAAEHTEREKYEAKVGKVRQELQALMEKHESLERDSRTRASELAAATESAKSAKAESSKTLQELDEVKKIAAGKAFFMKSKHISVSYLLLTRIRSSPGAFADLPRSISDAAAFYQAEEGSSTEKVFWSQYAEAGHPVPLSDQLKQLVELHKAAEQAMKGLIVRLWPGEAQPGSYFGLVRRLVEACPRLEVIKRSVYIEGARRALAHAKVHWGKLDAEKLVKDGPPPGKEHRKPENYYKDVLKGARLVADECSMDVIFE
;
A
#
# COMPACT_ATOMS: atom_id res chain seq x y z
N MET A 1 105.08 35.16 68.80
CA MET A 1 103.98 36.11 68.47
C MET A 1 103.05 35.58 67.35
N ALA A 2 102.96 34.26 67.11
CA ALA A 2 102.12 33.67 66.04
C ALA A 2 100.88 32.90 66.56
N ILE A 3 100.78 32.64 67.87
CA ILE A 3 99.71 31.83 68.48
C ILE A 3 98.45 32.66 68.80
N VAL A 4 98.59 33.98 69.02
CA VAL A 4 97.47 34.88 69.39
C VAL A 4 96.64 35.30 68.16
N GLY A 5 97.25 35.47 66.99
CA GLY A 5 96.54 35.76 65.73
C GLY A 5 95.63 34.59 65.29
N ALA A 6 96.15 33.36 65.35
CA ALA A 6 95.40 32.15 65.00
C ALA A 6 94.18 31.91 65.92
N MET A 7 94.25 32.24 67.22
CA MET A 7 93.09 32.11 68.11
C MET A 7 91.98 33.14 67.82
N SER A 8 92.35 34.36 67.41
CA SER A 8 91.36 35.38 67.02
C SER A 8 90.66 35.02 65.71
N GLU A 9 91.39 34.49 64.73
CA GLU A 9 90.84 34.03 63.45
C GLU A 9 89.90 32.82 63.64
N VAL A 10 90.29 31.83 64.47
CA VAL A 10 89.45 30.67 64.80
C VAL A 10 88.15 31.09 65.52
N ALA A 11 88.18 32.14 66.35
CA ALA A 11 86.98 32.66 67.01
C ALA A 11 86.02 33.34 66.01
N THR A 12 86.54 34.18 65.10
CA THR A 12 85.73 34.78 64.02
C THR A 12 85.17 33.73 63.07
N LEU A 13 85.95 32.70 62.72
CA LEU A 13 85.48 31.61 61.85
C LEU A 13 84.39 30.76 62.52
N LYS A 14 84.49 30.50 63.82
CA LYS A 14 83.43 29.81 64.58
C LYS A 14 82.13 30.63 64.65
N GLN A 15 82.23 31.94 64.86
CA GLN A 15 81.06 32.83 64.87
C GLN A 15 80.41 32.90 63.48
N ALA A 16 81.22 33.01 62.42
CA ALA A 16 80.72 32.98 61.04
C ALA A 16 80.07 31.65 60.68
N LEU A 17 80.62 30.52 61.16
CA LEU A 17 80.05 29.19 60.98
C LEU A 17 78.69 29.07 61.69
N LEU A 18 78.57 29.53 62.95
CA LEU A 18 77.30 29.53 63.67
C LEU A 18 76.24 30.43 63.01
N GLU A 19 76.61 31.57 62.44
CA GLU A 19 75.67 32.38 61.67
C GLU A 19 75.28 31.73 60.34
N ALA A 20 76.22 31.10 59.64
CA ALA A 20 75.96 30.36 58.42
C ALA A 20 75.02 29.18 58.67
N ASP A 21 75.19 28.45 59.78
CA ASP A 21 74.31 27.35 60.19
C ASP A 21 72.89 27.83 60.56
N LYS A 22 72.77 28.99 61.22
CA LYS A 22 71.45 29.59 61.50
C LYS A 22 70.75 30.05 60.22
N ARG A 23 71.49 30.63 59.27
CA ARG A 23 70.95 31.07 57.97
C ARG A 23 70.55 29.88 57.12
N SER A 24 71.36 28.82 57.08
CA SER A 24 71.03 27.59 56.35
C SER A 24 69.81 26.89 56.94
N ALA A 25 69.68 26.84 58.27
CA ALA A 25 68.48 26.29 58.92
C ALA A 25 67.21 27.10 58.57
N ALA A 26 67.29 28.43 58.59
CA ALA A 26 66.17 29.30 58.19
C ALA A 26 65.81 29.11 56.71
N GLU A 27 66.81 29.07 55.82
CA GLU A 27 66.63 28.82 54.39
C GLU A 27 65.99 27.45 54.12
N HIS A 28 66.42 26.41 54.83
CA HIS A 28 65.80 25.09 54.76
C HIS A 28 64.32 25.12 55.15
N THR A 29 63.97 25.79 56.25
CA THR A 29 62.55 25.88 56.66
C THR A 29 61.68 26.66 55.67
N GLU A 30 62.21 27.70 55.03
CA GLU A 30 61.48 28.42 53.98
C GLU A 30 61.38 27.58 52.70
N ARG A 31 62.45 26.88 52.32
CA ARG A 31 62.45 25.98 51.17
C ARG A 31 61.42 24.87 51.33
N GLU A 32 61.31 24.26 52.51
CA GLU A 32 60.28 23.26 52.82
C GLU A 32 58.86 23.83 52.67
N LYS A 33 58.61 25.06 53.14
CA LYS A 33 57.30 25.74 52.95
C LYS A 33 57.01 26.00 51.48
N TYR A 34 57.99 26.43 50.70
CA TYR A 34 57.82 26.63 49.26
C TYR A 34 57.60 25.31 48.52
N GLU A 35 58.34 24.25 48.86
CA GLU A 35 58.16 22.91 48.29
C GLU A 35 56.76 22.36 48.59
N ALA A 36 56.23 22.55 49.81
CA ALA A 36 54.85 22.17 50.14
C ALA A 36 53.81 22.94 49.32
N LYS A 37 54.00 24.26 49.14
CA LYS A 37 53.11 25.08 48.29
C LYS A 37 53.17 24.66 46.83
N VAL A 38 54.38 24.40 46.30
CA VAL A 38 54.58 23.90 44.94
C VAL A 38 53.94 22.53 44.76
N GLY A 39 54.03 21.65 45.75
CA GLY A 39 53.34 20.35 45.76
C GLY A 39 51.82 20.51 45.65
N LYS A 40 51.22 21.42 46.43
CA LYS A 40 49.79 21.71 46.36
C LYS A 40 49.37 22.27 45.01
N VAL A 41 50.12 23.23 44.46
CA VAL A 41 49.84 23.81 43.13
C VAL A 41 49.93 22.73 42.03
N ARG A 42 50.89 21.81 42.11
CA ARG A 42 51.01 20.69 41.16
C ARG A 42 49.79 19.77 41.22
N GLN A 43 49.30 19.44 42.42
CA GLN A 43 48.09 18.63 42.59
C GLN A 43 46.85 19.32 42.04
N GLU A 44 46.67 20.62 42.32
CA GLU A 44 45.55 21.41 41.81
C GLU A 44 45.60 21.51 40.28
N LEU A 45 46.79 21.70 39.69
CA LEU A 45 46.97 21.76 38.25
C LEU A 45 46.64 20.42 37.59
N GLN A 46 47.04 19.30 38.18
CA GLN A 46 46.69 17.97 37.69
C GLN A 46 45.18 17.73 37.75
N ALA A 47 44.53 18.04 38.87
CA ALA A 47 43.09 17.90 39.01
C ALA A 47 42.32 18.79 38.01
N LEU A 48 42.83 19.99 37.70
CA LEU A 48 42.24 20.88 36.71
C LEU A 48 42.43 20.36 35.28
N MET A 49 43.57 19.75 34.99
CA MET A 49 43.85 19.10 33.70
C MET A 49 42.90 17.92 33.46
N GLU A 50 42.73 17.03 34.44
CA GLU A 50 41.80 15.90 34.35
C GLU A 50 40.34 16.36 34.13
N LYS A 51 39.92 17.42 34.84
CA LYS A 51 38.61 18.05 34.64
C LYS A 51 38.46 18.65 33.25
N HIS A 52 39.48 19.33 32.74
CA HIS A 52 39.46 19.91 31.40
C HIS A 52 39.33 18.83 30.33
N GLU A 53 40.11 17.74 30.43
CA GLU A 53 39.99 16.63 29.49
C GLU A 53 38.62 15.97 29.53
N SER A 54 38.03 15.77 30.72
CA SER A 54 36.66 15.24 30.85
C SER A 54 35.66 16.18 30.16
N LEU A 55 35.77 17.48 30.41
CA LEU A 55 34.88 18.48 29.83
C LEU A 55 35.03 18.54 28.30
N GLU A 56 36.24 18.39 27.77
CA GLU A 56 36.48 18.36 26.33
C GLU A 56 35.86 17.12 25.68
N ARG A 57 35.96 15.94 26.32
CA ARG A 57 35.27 14.72 25.86
C ARG A 57 33.76 14.92 25.86
N ASP A 58 33.19 15.44 26.95
CA ASP A 58 31.75 15.70 27.06
C ASP A 58 31.28 16.73 26.02
N SER A 59 32.07 17.78 25.77
CA SER A 59 31.77 18.78 24.75
C SER A 59 31.77 18.17 23.34
N ARG A 60 32.70 17.26 23.05
CA ARG A 60 32.74 16.55 21.76
C ARG A 60 31.53 15.62 21.59
N THR A 61 31.13 14.92 22.64
CA THR A 61 29.92 14.07 22.63
C THR A 61 28.65 14.89 22.43
N ARG A 62 28.49 16.01 23.16
CA ARG A 62 27.34 16.90 22.95
C ARG A 62 27.32 17.51 21.54
N ALA A 63 28.48 17.82 20.98
CA ALA A 63 28.57 18.32 19.61
C ALA A 63 28.13 17.28 18.58
N SER A 64 28.49 16.01 18.75
CA SER A 64 28.04 14.94 17.84
C SER A 64 26.54 14.64 18.00
N GLU A 65 26.03 14.64 19.22
CA GLU A 65 24.58 14.50 19.50
C GLU A 65 23.78 15.65 18.87
N LEU A 66 24.25 16.90 19.01
CA LEU A 66 23.59 18.06 18.44
C LEU A 66 23.61 18.03 16.90
N ALA A 67 24.71 17.57 16.30
CA ALA A 67 24.78 17.36 14.86
C ALA A 67 23.77 16.29 14.39
N ALA A 68 23.69 15.15 15.07
CA ALA A 68 22.73 14.10 14.76
C ALA A 68 21.27 14.56 14.92
N ALA A 69 20.97 15.30 15.99
CA ALA A 69 19.64 15.88 16.22
C ALA A 69 19.26 16.89 15.14
N THR A 70 20.22 17.70 14.68
CA THR A 70 20.00 18.69 13.62
C THR A 70 19.69 18.02 12.27
N GLU A 71 20.42 16.97 11.90
CA GLU A 71 20.14 16.21 10.67
C GLU A 71 18.80 15.48 10.73
N SER A 72 18.48 14.87 11.89
CA SER A 72 17.16 14.26 12.12
C SER A 72 16.03 15.28 11.97
N ALA A 73 16.17 16.47 12.57
CA ALA A 73 15.19 17.55 12.46
C ALA A 73 15.01 18.05 11.02
N LYS A 74 16.11 18.15 10.24
CA LYS A 74 16.03 18.50 8.81
C LYS A 74 15.26 17.44 8.01
N SER A 75 15.55 16.16 8.25
CA SER A 75 14.85 15.05 7.60
C SER A 75 13.36 15.07 7.93
N ALA A 76 13.00 15.17 9.21
CA ALA A 76 11.62 15.24 9.67
C ALA A 76 10.87 16.46 9.09
N LYS A 77 11.54 17.61 8.97
CA LYS A 77 10.97 18.80 8.32
C LYS A 77 10.74 18.58 6.83
N ALA A 78 11.66 17.92 6.13
CA ALA A 78 11.50 17.61 4.71
C ALA A 78 10.31 16.66 4.49
N GLU A 79 10.18 15.63 5.34
CA GLU A 79 9.05 14.70 5.31
C GLU A 79 7.72 15.40 5.60
N SER A 80 7.66 16.23 6.65
CA SER A 80 6.46 17.01 6.98
C SER A 80 6.08 18.01 5.89
N SER A 81 7.05 18.61 5.21
CA SER A 81 6.79 19.52 4.08
C SER A 81 6.20 18.76 2.89
N LYS A 82 6.69 17.55 2.63
CA LYS A 82 6.15 16.67 1.59
C LYS A 82 4.70 16.27 1.88
N THR A 83 4.39 15.86 3.13
CA THR A 83 3.01 15.51 3.50
C THR A 83 2.06 16.71 3.42
N LEU A 84 2.52 17.92 3.78
CA LEU A 84 1.74 19.14 3.60
C LEU A 84 1.45 19.45 2.12
N GLN A 85 2.43 19.23 1.23
CA GLN A 85 2.21 19.37 -0.20
C GLN A 85 1.18 18.36 -0.71
N GLU A 86 1.29 17.09 -0.33
CA GLU A 86 0.33 16.04 -0.69
C GLU A 86 -1.08 16.38 -0.18
N LEU A 87 -1.22 16.93 1.03
CA LEU A 87 -2.50 17.39 1.57
C LEU A 87 -3.10 18.58 0.80
N ASP A 88 -2.29 19.55 0.38
CA ASP A 88 -2.76 20.67 -0.44
C ASP A 88 -3.23 20.18 -1.83
N GLU A 89 -2.51 19.23 -2.40
CA GLU A 89 -2.89 18.54 -3.63
C GLU A 89 -4.22 17.78 -3.48
N VAL A 90 -4.40 17.01 -2.40
CA VAL A 90 -5.68 16.35 -2.07
C VAL A 90 -6.80 17.38 -1.87
N LYS A 91 -6.54 18.52 -1.24
CA LYS A 91 -7.53 19.62 -1.10
C LYS A 91 -7.92 20.22 -2.44
N LYS A 92 -6.98 20.39 -3.39
CA LYS A 92 -7.28 20.86 -4.75
C LYS A 92 -8.15 19.88 -5.50
N ILE A 93 -7.85 18.58 -5.38
CA ILE A 93 -8.71 17.51 -5.90
C ILE A 93 -10.09 17.61 -5.25
N ALA A 94 -10.16 17.77 -3.91
CA ALA A 94 -11.40 17.94 -3.17
C ALA A 94 -12.24 19.16 -3.65
N ALA A 95 -11.59 20.24 -4.04
CA ALA A 95 -12.24 21.44 -4.54
C ALA A 95 -12.62 21.36 -6.03
N GLY A 96 -12.40 20.23 -6.73
CA GLY A 96 -12.68 20.11 -8.16
C GLY A 96 -11.74 20.95 -9.04
N LYS A 97 -10.58 21.34 -8.51
CA LYS A 97 -9.56 22.08 -9.26
C LYS A 97 -8.65 21.14 -10.03
N ALA A 98 -8.11 21.62 -11.15
CA ALA A 98 -7.22 20.84 -12.01
C ALA A 98 -6.02 20.33 -11.22
N PHE A 99 -5.83 19.01 -11.23
CA PHE A 99 -4.71 18.34 -10.57
C PHE A 99 -3.70 17.84 -11.62
N PHE A 100 -2.43 18.19 -11.42
CA PHE A 100 -1.32 17.76 -12.26
C PHE A 100 -0.46 16.78 -11.48
N MET A 101 -0.49 15.51 -11.85
CA MET A 101 0.43 14.53 -11.27
C MET A 101 1.73 14.56 -12.06
N LYS A 102 2.81 15.05 -11.43
CA LYS A 102 4.17 14.95 -11.99
C LYS A 102 4.70 13.56 -11.68
N SER A 103 4.66 12.65 -12.66
CA SER A 103 5.44 11.40 -12.59
C SER A 103 6.90 11.66 -13.01
N LYS A 104 7.81 10.73 -12.72
CA LYS A 104 9.24 10.84 -13.08
C LYS A 104 9.49 11.14 -14.57
N HIS A 105 8.58 10.72 -15.45
CA HIS A 105 8.81 10.76 -16.91
C HIS A 105 7.68 11.44 -17.69
N ILE A 106 6.53 11.71 -17.07
CA ILE A 106 5.38 12.32 -17.74
C ILE A 106 4.63 13.24 -16.76
N SER A 107 4.45 14.49 -17.15
CA SER A 107 3.46 15.37 -16.53
C SER A 107 2.13 15.15 -17.26
N VAL A 108 1.33 14.20 -16.75
CA VAL A 108 -0.02 13.97 -17.28
C VAL A 108 -0.97 14.84 -16.47
N SER A 109 -1.68 15.75 -17.14
CA SER A 109 -2.87 16.33 -16.54
C SER A 109 -3.90 15.21 -16.44
N TYR A 110 -4.12 14.67 -15.24
CA TYR A 110 -5.26 13.79 -14.99
C TYR A 110 -6.52 14.64 -14.88
N LEU A 111 -6.83 15.35 -15.99
CA LEU A 111 -8.09 16.01 -16.20
C LEU A 111 -9.23 15.03 -15.94
N LEU A 112 -9.08 13.72 -16.11
CA LEU A 112 -10.12 12.74 -15.75
C LEU A 112 -10.49 12.74 -14.25
N LEU A 113 -9.57 12.88 -13.29
CA LEU A 113 -9.95 12.93 -11.87
C LEU A 113 -10.66 14.23 -11.52
N THR A 114 -10.16 15.35 -12.06
CA THR A 114 -10.82 16.65 -11.90
C THR A 114 -12.13 16.73 -12.70
N ARG A 115 -12.22 16.13 -13.90
CA ARG A 115 -13.38 16.17 -14.80
C ARG A 115 -14.43 15.15 -14.42
N ILE A 116 -14.07 13.99 -13.86
CA ILE A 116 -15.04 13.08 -13.23
C ILE A 116 -15.70 13.79 -12.03
N ARG A 117 -14.95 14.65 -11.33
CA ARG A 117 -15.46 15.41 -10.19
C ARG A 117 -16.21 16.70 -10.55
N SER A 118 -15.74 17.44 -11.54
CA SER A 118 -16.25 18.75 -11.94
C SER A 118 -17.16 18.70 -13.17
N SER A 119 -17.27 17.55 -13.83
CA SER A 119 -18.30 17.31 -14.84
C SER A 119 -19.61 17.08 -14.10
N PRO A 120 -20.64 17.90 -14.36
CA PRO A 120 -21.98 17.68 -13.83
C PRO A 120 -22.57 16.30 -14.13
N GLY A 121 -21.95 15.49 -15.02
CA GLY A 121 -22.45 14.19 -15.45
C GLY A 121 -21.75 12.95 -14.87
N ALA A 122 -20.50 13.03 -14.40
CA ALA A 122 -19.70 11.81 -14.13
C ALA A 122 -19.95 11.13 -12.77
N PHE A 123 -20.69 11.82 -11.90
CA PHE A 123 -21.35 11.24 -10.71
C PHE A 123 -22.81 11.68 -10.62
N ALA A 124 -23.41 12.12 -11.74
CA ALA A 124 -24.82 12.54 -11.75
C ALA A 124 -25.76 11.38 -11.36
N ASP A 125 -25.33 10.16 -11.68
CA ASP A 125 -25.97 8.91 -11.36
C ASP A 125 -25.67 8.43 -9.94
N LEU A 126 -24.61 8.92 -9.28
CA LEU A 126 -24.23 8.45 -7.95
C LEU A 126 -25.37 8.52 -6.92
N PRO A 127 -26.13 9.63 -6.78
CA PRO A 127 -27.31 9.67 -5.91
C PRO A 127 -28.32 8.56 -6.25
N ARG A 128 -28.54 8.32 -7.54
CA ARG A 128 -29.46 7.28 -8.01
C ARG A 128 -28.94 5.88 -7.71
N SER A 129 -27.66 5.61 -7.98
CA SER A 129 -26.98 4.35 -7.68
C SER A 129 -27.00 4.03 -6.18
N ILE A 130 -26.90 5.04 -5.31
CA ILE A 130 -27.02 4.87 -3.85
C ILE A 130 -28.46 4.49 -3.48
N SER A 131 -29.46 5.19 -4.03
CA SER A 131 -30.87 4.84 -3.79
C SER A 131 -31.21 3.43 -4.26
N ASP A 132 -30.74 3.04 -5.44
CA ASP A 132 -30.95 1.72 -6.00
C ASP A 132 -30.23 0.64 -5.17
N ALA A 133 -29.00 0.90 -4.71
CA ALA A 133 -28.28 0.00 -3.80
C ALA A 133 -28.98 -0.14 -2.45
N ALA A 134 -29.43 0.96 -1.83
CA ALA A 134 -30.18 0.93 -0.59
C ALA A 134 -31.47 0.12 -0.72
N ALA A 135 -32.23 0.31 -1.80
CA ALA A 135 -33.44 -0.47 -2.07
C ALA A 135 -33.14 -1.96 -2.27
N PHE A 136 -32.08 -2.30 -3.01
CA PHE A 136 -31.65 -3.68 -3.24
C PHE A 136 -31.31 -4.40 -1.93
N TYR A 137 -30.45 -3.82 -1.10
CA TYR A 137 -30.02 -4.46 0.16
C TYR A 137 -31.11 -4.43 1.24
N GLN A 138 -32.05 -3.49 1.19
CA GLN A 138 -33.22 -3.51 2.09
C GLN A 138 -34.09 -4.76 1.89
N ALA A 139 -34.26 -5.18 0.64
CA ALA A 139 -35.06 -6.35 0.28
C ALA A 139 -34.38 -7.70 0.61
N GLU A 140 -33.08 -7.71 0.90
CA GLU A 140 -32.32 -8.92 1.25
C GLU A 140 -32.73 -9.45 2.63
N GLU A 141 -32.99 -10.76 2.76
CA GLU A 141 -33.28 -11.39 4.06
C GLU A 141 -32.02 -11.41 4.95
N GLY A 142 -32.20 -11.14 6.25
CA GLY A 142 -31.10 -11.04 7.20
C GLY A 142 -30.46 -9.64 7.28
N SER A 143 -29.34 -9.55 8.00
CA SER A 143 -28.59 -8.32 8.21
C SER A 143 -27.16 -8.48 7.72
N SER A 144 -26.90 -8.08 6.48
CA SER A 144 -25.55 -7.97 5.93
C SER A 144 -24.88 -6.64 6.33
N THR A 145 -23.55 -6.62 6.31
CA THR A 145 -22.78 -5.38 6.54
C THR A 145 -23.11 -4.30 5.51
N GLU A 146 -23.34 -4.71 4.27
CA GLU A 146 -23.75 -3.88 3.15
C GLU A 146 -25.14 -3.29 3.39
N LYS A 147 -26.10 -4.10 3.87
CA LYS A 147 -27.43 -3.60 4.25
C LYS A 147 -27.35 -2.52 5.32
N VAL A 148 -26.58 -2.74 6.38
CA VAL A 148 -26.37 -1.73 7.43
C VAL A 148 -25.70 -0.47 6.89
N PHE A 149 -24.73 -0.61 5.99
CA PHE A 149 -24.04 0.51 5.35
C PHE A 149 -25.00 1.35 4.48
N TRP A 150 -25.70 0.72 3.53
CA TRP A 150 -26.54 1.43 2.55
C TRP A 150 -27.79 2.05 3.18
N SER A 151 -28.31 1.46 4.25
CA SER A 151 -29.46 2.00 5.01
C SER A 151 -29.19 3.40 5.57
N GLN A 152 -27.92 3.74 5.85
CA GLN A 152 -27.54 5.05 6.39
C GLN A 152 -27.77 6.19 5.38
N TYR A 153 -27.95 5.87 4.10
CA TYR A 153 -28.08 6.85 3.01
C TYR A 153 -29.45 6.81 2.32
N ALA A 154 -30.39 5.99 2.82
CA ALA A 154 -31.70 5.79 2.20
C ALA A 154 -32.62 7.03 2.23
N GLU A 155 -32.41 7.93 3.19
CA GLU A 155 -33.30 9.10 3.45
C GLU A 155 -32.60 10.46 3.27
N ALA A 156 -31.35 10.48 2.78
CA ALA A 156 -30.56 11.71 2.78
C ALA A 156 -31.04 12.71 1.71
N GLY A 157 -31.98 13.58 2.06
CA GLY A 157 -32.37 14.76 1.27
C GLY A 157 -31.31 15.88 1.23
N HIS A 158 -30.12 15.65 1.79
CA HIS A 158 -29.03 16.63 1.87
C HIS A 158 -27.78 16.17 1.13
N PRO A 159 -26.98 17.10 0.58
CA PRO A 159 -25.67 16.77 0.00
C PRO A 159 -24.79 16.06 1.02
N VAL A 160 -24.49 14.79 0.74
CA VAL A 160 -23.65 13.94 1.57
C VAL A 160 -22.21 14.49 1.59
N PRO A 161 -21.52 14.52 2.75
CA PRO A 161 -20.13 14.95 2.81
C PRO A 161 -19.24 14.18 1.85
N LEU A 162 -18.17 14.80 1.35
CA LEU A 162 -17.23 14.18 0.42
C LEU A 162 -16.67 12.85 0.94
N SER A 163 -16.38 12.76 2.24
CA SER A 163 -15.87 11.54 2.85
C SER A 163 -16.82 10.37 2.66
N ASP A 164 -18.12 10.63 2.73
CA ASP A 164 -19.15 9.60 2.63
C ASP A 164 -19.45 9.26 1.17
N GLN A 165 -19.35 10.23 0.25
CA GLN A 165 -19.35 9.97 -1.19
C GLN A 165 -18.21 9.02 -1.60
N LEU A 166 -17.02 9.21 -1.04
CA LEU A 166 -15.88 8.31 -1.29
C LEU A 166 -16.13 6.91 -0.75
N LYS A 167 -16.72 6.77 0.45
CA LYS A 167 -17.11 5.46 1.00
C LYS A 167 -18.13 4.76 0.09
N GLN A 168 -19.14 5.49 -0.38
CA GLN A 168 -20.16 4.96 -1.29
C GLN A 168 -19.55 4.46 -2.61
N LEU A 169 -18.61 5.21 -3.20
CA LEU A 169 -17.92 4.79 -4.42
C LEU A 169 -17.06 3.54 -4.21
N VAL A 170 -16.39 3.43 -3.06
CA VAL A 170 -15.60 2.24 -2.72
C VAL A 170 -16.51 1.01 -2.55
N GLU A 171 -17.66 1.14 -1.89
CA GLU A 171 -18.60 0.03 -1.74
C GLU A 171 -19.24 -0.37 -3.08
N LEU A 172 -19.56 0.58 -3.98
CA LEU A 172 -19.98 0.27 -5.34
C LEU A 172 -18.88 -0.46 -6.12
N HIS A 173 -17.62 -0.03 -5.97
CA HIS A 173 -16.49 -0.69 -6.62
C HIS A 173 -16.30 -2.13 -6.12
N LYS A 174 -16.45 -2.36 -4.81
CA LYS A 174 -16.44 -3.69 -4.21
C LYS A 174 -17.56 -4.57 -4.76
N ALA A 175 -18.78 -4.05 -4.85
CA ALA A 175 -19.91 -4.77 -5.43
C ALA A 175 -19.67 -5.11 -6.91
N ALA A 176 -19.14 -4.16 -7.69
CA ALA A 176 -18.75 -4.38 -9.08
C ALA A 176 -17.67 -5.46 -9.19
N GLU A 177 -16.64 -5.44 -8.34
CA GLU A 177 -15.62 -6.49 -8.31
C GLU A 177 -16.22 -7.88 -8.10
N GLN A 178 -17.13 -8.03 -7.13
CA GLN A 178 -17.80 -9.31 -6.86
C GLN A 178 -18.67 -9.76 -8.04
N ALA A 179 -19.40 -8.83 -8.68
CA ALA A 179 -20.19 -9.13 -9.87
C ALA A 179 -19.31 -9.61 -11.02
N MET A 180 -18.17 -8.94 -11.28
CA MET A 180 -17.21 -9.33 -12.32
C MET A 180 -16.60 -10.70 -12.02
N LYS A 181 -16.24 -10.97 -10.76
CA LYS A 181 -15.75 -12.28 -10.30
C LYS A 181 -16.79 -13.37 -10.57
N GLY A 182 -18.05 -13.14 -10.19
CA GLY A 182 -19.15 -14.08 -10.40
C GLY A 182 -19.42 -14.35 -11.88
N LEU A 183 -19.30 -13.34 -12.75
CA LEU A 183 -19.43 -13.50 -14.19
C LEU A 183 -18.27 -14.32 -14.77
N ILE A 184 -17.03 -14.03 -14.36
CA ILE A 184 -15.84 -14.75 -14.83
C ILE A 184 -15.89 -16.23 -14.49
N VAL A 185 -16.33 -16.59 -13.28
CA VAL A 185 -16.48 -18.00 -12.87
C VAL A 185 -17.44 -18.75 -13.81
N ARG A 186 -18.52 -18.12 -14.27
CA ARG A 186 -19.50 -18.74 -15.18
C ARG A 186 -18.99 -18.85 -16.62
N LEU A 187 -18.25 -17.85 -17.10
CA LEU A 187 -17.74 -17.83 -18.47
C LEU A 187 -16.50 -18.72 -18.65
N TRP A 188 -15.73 -18.94 -17.60
CA TRP A 188 -14.53 -19.78 -17.61
C TRP A 188 -14.56 -20.80 -16.45
N PRO A 189 -15.45 -21.80 -16.51
CA PRO A 189 -15.49 -22.83 -15.50
C PRO A 189 -14.14 -23.56 -15.43
N GLY A 190 -13.59 -23.69 -14.22
CA GLY A 190 -12.32 -24.38 -13.97
C GLY A 190 -11.04 -23.56 -14.19
N GLU A 191 -11.12 -22.33 -14.71
CA GLU A 191 -9.94 -21.46 -14.81
C GLU A 191 -9.67 -20.68 -13.53
N ALA A 192 -8.37 -20.43 -13.26
CA ALA A 192 -7.97 -19.63 -12.11
C ALA A 192 -8.50 -18.19 -12.24
N GLN A 193 -9.05 -17.68 -11.14
CA GLN A 193 -9.54 -16.32 -11.06
C GLN A 193 -8.40 -15.30 -11.22
N PRO A 194 -8.61 -14.18 -11.93
CA PRO A 194 -7.61 -13.13 -11.99
C PRO A 194 -7.28 -12.59 -10.59
N GLY A 195 -5.99 -12.50 -10.26
CA GLY A 195 -5.51 -12.04 -8.95
C GLY A 195 -5.53 -10.53 -8.75
N SER A 196 -6.02 -9.75 -9.71
CA SER A 196 -6.08 -8.29 -9.62
C SER A 196 -7.34 -7.73 -10.29
N TYR A 197 -7.77 -6.54 -9.86
CA TYR A 197 -8.92 -5.85 -10.44
C TYR A 197 -8.74 -5.60 -11.95
N PHE A 198 -7.55 -5.15 -12.35
CA PHE A 198 -7.23 -4.99 -13.78
C PHE A 198 -7.30 -6.33 -14.53
N GLY A 199 -6.89 -7.43 -13.90
CA GLY A 199 -7.05 -8.78 -14.45
C GLY A 199 -8.52 -9.13 -14.69
N LEU A 200 -9.43 -8.76 -13.79
CA LEU A 200 -10.88 -8.93 -13.98
C LEU A 200 -11.37 -8.11 -15.19
N VAL A 201 -11.01 -6.82 -15.25
CA VAL A 201 -11.40 -5.93 -16.36
C VAL A 201 -10.88 -6.47 -17.68
N ARG A 202 -9.60 -6.86 -17.75
CA ARG A 202 -8.99 -7.43 -18.95
C ARG A 202 -9.72 -8.70 -19.39
N ARG A 203 -10.05 -9.60 -18.46
CA ARG A 203 -10.77 -10.84 -18.79
C ARG A 203 -12.18 -10.56 -19.31
N LEU A 204 -12.85 -9.52 -18.83
CA LEU A 204 -14.16 -9.10 -19.37
C LEU A 204 -14.09 -8.60 -20.81
N VAL A 205 -13.00 -7.96 -21.21
CA VAL A 205 -12.79 -7.58 -22.63
C VAL A 205 -12.77 -8.81 -23.54
N GLU A 206 -12.33 -9.96 -23.00
CA GLU A 206 -12.28 -11.25 -23.70
C GLU A 206 -13.60 -12.05 -23.58
N ALA A 207 -14.63 -11.51 -22.93
CA ALA A 207 -15.89 -12.22 -22.68
C ALA A 207 -16.72 -12.45 -23.96
N CYS A 208 -16.74 -11.51 -24.91
CA CYS A 208 -17.55 -11.66 -26.12
C CYS A 208 -17.12 -12.85 -26.98
N PRO A 209 -15.83 -13.03 -27.33
CA PRO A 209 -15.38 -14.25 -27.99
C PRO A 209 -15.69 -15.52 -27.20
N ARG A 210 -15.57 -15.48 -25.86
CA ARG A 210 -15.89 -16.63 -25.01
C ARG A 210 -17.37 -17.02 -25.05
N LEU A 211 -18.27 -16.03 -25.09
CA LEU A 211 -19.70 -16.28 -25.23
C LEU A 211 -20.05 -17.01 -26.53
N GLU A 212 -19.37 -16.70 -27.64
CA GLU A 212 -19.57 -17.42 -28.90
C GLU A 212 -19.12 -18.89 -28.81
N VAL A 213 -18.02 -19.17 -28.10
CA VAL A 213 -17.58 -20.55 -27.81
C VAL A 213 -18.62 -21.29 -26.98
N ILE A 214 -19.14 -20.67 -25.91
CA ILE A 214 -20.18 -21.27 -25.06
C ILE A 214 -21.45 -21.53 -25.87
N LYS A 215 -21.89 -20.55 -26.68
CA LYS A 215 -23.06 -20.69 -27.54
C LYS A 215 -22.91 -21.87 -28.51
N ARG A 216 -21.76 -22.00 -29.16
CA ARG A 216 -21.45 -23.12 -30.05
C ARG A 216 -21.46 -24.46 -29.31
N SER A 217 -20.87 -24.52 -28.12
CA SER A 217 -20.90 -25.69 -27.24
C SER A 217 -22.32 -26.16 -26.95
N VAL A 218 -23.21 -25.23 -26.55
CA VAL A 218 -24.62 -25.54 -26.24
C VAL A 218 -25.35 -26.11 -27.46
N TYR A 219 -25.10 -25.57 -28.66
CA TYR A 219 -25.65 -26.12 -29.89
C TYR A 219 -25.14 -27.53 -30.19
N ILE A 220 -23.83 -27.78 -30.02
CA ILE A 220 -23.23 -29.10 -30.22
C ILE A 220 -23.85 -30.11 -29.26
N GLU A 221 -23.99 -29.76 -27.97
CA GLU A 221 -24.55 -30.67 -26.97
C GLU A 221 -26.02 -31.00 -27.22
N GLY A 222 -26.83 -29.98 -27.53
CA GLY A 222 -28.23 -30.18 -27.88
C GLY A 222 -28.39 -31.06 -29.13
N ALA A 223 -27.58 -30.82 -30.17
CA ALA A 223 -27.56 -31.63 -31.38
C ALA A 223 -27.12 -33.08 -31.09
N ARG A 224 -26.06 -33.26 -30.29
CA ARG A 224 -25.55 -34.58 -29.89
C ARG A 224 -26.64 -35.41 -29.21
N ARG A 225 -27.38 -34.83 -28.27
CA ARG A 225 -28.48 -35.50 -27.57
C ARG A 225 -29.66 -35.80 -28.50
N ALA A 226 -30.09 -34.83 -29.29
CA ALA A 226 -31.19 -35.03 -30.24
C ALA A 226 -30.90 -36.16 -31.24
N LEU A 227 -29.68 -36.20 -31.80
CA LEU A 227 -29.24 -37.25 -32.71
C LEU A 227 -29.12 -38.60 -32.00
N ALA A 228 -28.68 -38.64 -30.74
CA ALA A 228 -28.67 -39.85 -29.94
C ALA A 228 -30.09 -40.40 -29.72
N HIS A 229 -31.06 -39.55 -29.34
CA HIS A 229 -32.46 -39.94 -29.22
C HIS A 229 -33.04 -40.45 -30.53
N ALA A 230 -32.75 -39.79 -31.66
CA ALA A 230 -33.17 -40.27 -32.97
C ALA A 230 -32.57 -41.65 -33.27
N LYS A 231 -31.28 -41.87 -32.97
CA LYS A 231 -30.60 -43.14 -33.21
C LYS A 231 -31.17 -44.30 -32.39
N VAL A 232 -31.72 -44.05 -31.20
CA VAL A 232 -32.43 -45.08 -30.42
C VAL A 232 -33.64 -45.63 -31.17
N HIS A 233 -34.38 -44.78 -31.89
CA HIS A 233 -35.53 -45.21 -32.70
C HIS A 233 -35.14 -45.68 -34.11
N TRP A 234 -34.06 -45.14 -34.67
CA TRP A 234 -33.53 -45.51 -35.98
C TRP A 234 -32.09 -46.03 -35.85
N GLY A 235 -31.93 -47.30 -35.44
CA GLY A 235 -30.60 -47.87 -35.13
C GLY A 235 -29.56 -47.81 -36.26
N LYS A 236 -30.01 -47.75 -37.53
CA LYS A 236 -29.14 -47.61 -38.72
C LYS A 236 -28.87 -46.15 -39.11
N LEU A 237 -29.27 -45.18 -38.29
CA LEU A 237 -29.07 -43.76 -38.54
C LEU A 237 -27.58 -43.41 -38.55
N ASP A 238 -27.14 -42.86 -39.67
CA ASP A 238 -25.85 -42.20 -39.84
C ASP A 238 -26.09 -40.69 -39.68
N ALA A 239 -25.64 -40.14 -38.55
CA ALA A 239 -25.88 -38.74 -38.18
C ALA A 239 -25.13 -37.76 -39.09
N GLU A 240 -23.94 -38.13 -39.58
CA GLU A 240 -23.16 -37.27 -40.47
C GLU A 240 -23.83 -37.18 -41.84
N LYS A 241 -24.24 -38.32 -42.40
CA LYS A 241 -25.01 -38.35 -43.65
C LYS A 241 -26.34 -37.62 -43.51
N LEU A 242 -27.05 -37.78 -42.39
CA LEU A 242 -28.33 -37.08 -42.17
C LEU A 242 -28.20 -35.56 -42.25
N VAL A 243 -27.08 -34.99 -41.79
CA VAL A 243 -26.85 -33.53 -41.80
C VAL A 243 -26.36 -33.05 -43.16
N LYS A 244 -25.56 -33.87 -43.87
CA LYS A 244 -24.97 -33.50 -45.16
C LYS A 244 -25.90 -33.75 -46.34
N ASP A 245 -26.69 -34.81 -46.28
CA ASP A 245 -27.55 -35.25 -47.36
C ASP A 245 -28.95 -34.62 -47.22
N GLY A 246 -29.60 -34.38 -48.35
CA GLY A 246 -30.98 -33.93 -48.38
C GLY A 246 -31.97 -35.02 -47.92
N PRO A 247 -33.27 -34.69 -47.86
CA PRO A 247 -34.31 -35.69 -47.63
C PRO A 247 -34.18 -36.86 -48.61
N PRO A 248 -34.57 -38.09 -48.21
CA PRO A 248 -34.52 -39.25 -49.10
C PRO A 248 -35.24 -38.98 -50.43
N PRO A 249 -34.80 -39.60 -51.54
CA PRO A 249 -35.44 -39.45 -52.84
C PRO A 249 -36.96 -39.66 -52.75
N GLY A 250 -37.74 -38.74 -53.33
CA GLY A 250 -39.21 -38.75 -53.27
C GLY A 250 -39.81 -38.17 -51.99
N LYS A 251 -38.99 -37.61 -51.09
CA LYS A 251 -39.43 -36.94 -49.84
C LYS A 251 -38.91 -35.51 -49.71
N GLU A 252 -38.64 -34.84 -50.82
CA GLU A 252 -38.09 -33.47 -50.88
C GLU A 252 -39.00 -32.44 -50.17
N HIS A 253 -40.30 -32.74 -50.07
CA HIS A 253 -41.28 -31.92 -49.34
C HIS A 253 -41.09 -31.97 -47.80
N ARG A 254 -40.36 -32.96 -47.26
CA ARG A 254 -40.11 -33.10 -45.82
C ARG A 254 -38.91 -32.25 -45.41
N LYS A 255 -39.18 -30.96 -45.14
CA LYS A 255 -38.16 -30.02 -44.68
C LYS A 255 -38.16 -29.91 -43.14
N PRO A 256 -36.99 -29.74 -42.48
CA PRO A 256 -36.91 -29.60 -41.02
C PRO A 256 -37.81 -28.51 -40.44
N GLU A 257 -37.97 -27.40 -41.17
CA GLU A 257 -38.76 -26.24 -40.74
C GLU A 257 -40.24 -26.59 -40.51
N ASN A 258 -40.76 -27.60 -41.23
CA ASN A 258 -42.13 -28.07 -41.07
C ASN A 258 -42.37 -28.72 -39.70
N TYR A 259 -41.31 -29.17 -39.01
CA TYR A 259 -41.41 -29.92 -37.76
C TYR A 259 -40.99 -29.11 -36.53
N TYR A 260 -40.39 -27.92 -36.70
CA TYR A 260 -39.85 -27.12 -35.59
C TYR A 260 -40.86 -26.86 -34.46
N LYS A 261 -42.11 -26.55 -34.82
CA LYS A 261 -43.16 -26.31 -33.83
C LYS A 261 -43.47 -27.55 -32.99
N ASP A 262 -43.48 -28.72 -33.63
CA ASP A 262 -43.82 -29.98 -32.99
C ASP A 262 -42.68 -30.46 -32.08
N VAL A 263 -41.43 -30.24 -32.48
CA VAL A 263 -40.26 -30.66 -31.69
C VAL A 263 -39.84 -29.67 -30.61
N LEU A 264 -40.34 -28.42 -30.63
CA LEU A 264 -39.89 -27.37 -29.70
C LEU A 264 -40.13 -27.75 -28.23
N LYS A 265 -41.24 -28.41 -27.92
CA LYS A 265 -41.52 -28.88 -26.54
C LYS A 265 -40.48 -29.90 -26.08
N GLY A 266 -40.11 -30.85 -26.95
CA GLY A 266 -39.07 -31.84 -26.67
C GLY A 266 -37.68 -31.20 -26.55
N ALA A 267 -37.35 -30.25 -27.42
CA ALA A 267 -36.08 -29.53 -27.38
C ALA A 267 -35.86 -28.79 -26.04
N ARG A 268 -36.93 -28.24 -25.44
CA ARG A 268 -36.86 -27.61 -24.12
C ARG A 268 -36.51 -28.61 -23.01
N LEU A 269 -37.10 -29.81 -23.04
CA LEU A 269 -36.78 -30.87 -22.08
C LEU A 269 -35.32 -31.31 -22.20
N VAL A 270 -34.82 -31.45 -23.43
CA VAL A 270 -33.39 -31.77 -23.66
C VAL A 270 -32.48 -30.66 -23.12
N ALA A 271 -32.88 -29.39 -23.27
CA ALA A 271 -32.13 -28.27 -22.74
C ALA A 271 -32.01 -28.30 -21.21
N ASP A 272 -33.07 -28.71 -20.50
CA ASP A 272 -33.07 -28.82 -19.04
C ASP A 272 -32.12 -29.94 -18.53
N GLU A 273 -31.79 -30.92 -19.36
CA GLU A 273 -30.86 -32.02 -19.04
C GLU A 273 -29.39 -31.70 -19.40
N CYS A 274 -29.13 -30.59 -20.09
CA CYS A 274 -27.78 -30.19 -20.49
C CYS A 274 -27.02 -29.57 -19.31
N SER A 275 -25.87 -30.16 -18.96
CA SER A 275 -24.95 -29.52 -18.01
C SER A 275 -24.36 -28.27 -18.63
N MET A 276 -24.37 -27.16 -17.88
CA MET A 276 -23.79 -25.88 -18.31
C MET A 276 -22.29 -25.74 -17.98
N ASP A 277 -21.71 -26.73 -17.28
CA ASP A 277 -20.33 -26.68 -16.80
C ASP A 277 -19.32 -27.24 -17.81
N VAL A 278 -19.80 -27.85 -18.91
CA VAL A 278 -18.96 -28.50 -19.92
C VAL A 278 -19.00 -27.71 -21.22
N ILE A 279 -17.82 -27.37 -21.74
CA ILE A 279 -17.66 -26.67 -23.02
C ILE A 279 -17.16 -27.66 -24.08
N PHE A 280 -17.93 -27.83 -25.14
CA PHE A 280 -17.61 -28.59 -26.34
C PHE A 280 -17.08 -27.64 -27.42
N GLU A 281 -15.92 -27.96 -28.00
CA GLU A 281 -15.27 -27.21 -29.08
C GLU A 281 -15.49 -27.84 -30.46
#